data_AF-A0A5R9G931-F1
#
_entry.id   AF-A0A5R9G931-F1
#
_cell.length_a   1.000
_cell.length_b   1.000
_cell.length_c   1.000
_cell.angle_alpha   90.00
_cell.angle_beta   90.00
_cell.angle_gamma   90.00
#
_symmetry.space_group_name_H-M   'P 1'
#
loop_
_entity.id
_entity.type
_entity.pdbx_description
1 polymer ?
#
loop_
_entity_poly.entity_id
_entity_poly.type
_entity_poly.pdbx_seq_one_letter_code
_entity_poly.pdbx_strand_id
1 'polypeptide(L)'
;MAEVQAGRYTAAHEGGLVVFVIGMRINSWWAVHRWLPVALAMGPMIAELYRNKELGFLDMQSGITTRGPVLIQYWRSYEHLERYARHGAKHLKAWKDFNRKAASSKHVGIYHETYLVDEGKHESVYVNMPKHGLGRASGIVPATGRRETARRRLGGENEPAVAE
;
A
#
# COMPACT_ATOMS: atom_id res chain seq x y z
N MET A 1 -6.91 -3.07 -20.53
CA MET A 1 -6.70 -1.80 -19.81
C MET A 1 -7.74 -1.72 -18.70
N ALA A 2 -7.40 -1.16 -17.54
CA ALA A 2 -8.38 -1.01 -16.46
C ALA A 2 -9.44 0.03 -16.84
N GLU A 3 -10.69 -0.22 -16.48
CA GLU A 3 -11.82 0.66 -16.79
C GLU A 3 -11.67 2.01 -16.05
N VAL A 4 -11.83 3.11 -16.80
CA VAL A 4 -11.78 4.47 -16.25
C VAL A 4 -13.16 4.83 -15.71
N GLN A 5 -13.22 5.28 -14.45
CA GLN A 5 -14.44 5.75 -13.81
C GLN A 5 -14.52 7.26 -13.99
N ALA A 6 -15.45 7.73 -14.85
CA ALA A 6 -15.65 9.14 -15.11
C ALA A 6 -16.39 9.83 -13.96
N GLY A 7 -15.94 11.02 -13.55
CA GLY A 7 -16.48 11.75 -12.42
C GLY A 7 -15.57 11.73 -11.19
N ARG A 8 -16.12 12.14 -10.04
CA ARG A 8 -15.40 12.34 -8.78
C ARG A 8 -15.87 11.34 -7.72
N TYR A 9 -14.94 10.55 -7.20
CA TYR A 9 -15.22 9.47 -6.26
C TYR A 9 -14.30 9.53 -5.03
N THR A 10 -14.69 8.85 -3.96
CA THR A 10 -13.86 8.58 -2.77
C THR A 10 -13.94 7.09 -2.42
N ALA A 11 -12.97 6.60 -1.64
CA ALA A 11 -12.99 5.22 -1.16
C ALA A 11 -14.21 4.99 -0.25
N ALA A 12 -14.80 3.80 -0.34
CA ALA A 12 -15.92 3.35 0.50
C ALA A 12 -15.44 2.65 1.78
N HIS A 13 -14.20 2.90 2.21
CA HIS A 13 -13.63 2.24 3.39
C HIS A 13 -14.27 2.78 4.67
N GLU A 14 -14.59 1.87 5.58
CA GLU A 14 -15.12 2.17 6.92
C GLU A 14 -14.18 1.56 7.98
N GLY A 15 -14.11 2.19 9.14
CA GLY A 15 -13.21 1.79 10.22
C GLY A 15 -11.76 2.22 10.02
N GLY A 16 -10.91 1.83 10.98
CA GLY A 16 -9.47 2.05 10.88
C GLY A 16 -8.80 1.17 9.81
N LEU A 17 -7.56 1.50 9.49
CA LEU A 17 -6.69 0.70 8.63
C LEU A 17 -5.22 0.90 8.97
N VAL A 18 -4.38 0.05 8.38
CA VAL A 18 -2.93 0.24 8.36
C VAL A 18 -2.46 0.47 6.93
N VAL A 19 -1.67 1.52 6.74
CA VAL A 19 -0.92 1.76 5.51
C VAL A 19 0.52 1.31 5.74
N PHE A 20 0.96 0.31 4.99
CA PHE A 20 2.30 -0.23 5.07
C PHE A 20 3.06 0.07 3.78
N VAL A 21 4.02 0.98 3.86
CA VAL A 21 4.92 1.31 2.76
C VAL A 21 6.16 0.43 2.89
N ILE A 22 6.52 -0.29 1.84
CA ILE A 22 7.74 -1.09 1.80
C ILE A 22 8.44 -0.90 0.46
N GLY A 23 9.75 -0.72 0.48
CA GLY A 23 10.52 -0.53 -0.73
C GLY A 23 11.91 -1.13 -0.68
N MET A 24 12.45 -1.37 -1.85
CA MET A 24 13.85 -1.77 -2.04
C MET A 24 14.60 -0.61 -2.66
N ARG A 25 15.77 -0.28 -2.10
CA ARG A 25 16.67 0.75 -2.62
C ARG A 25 17.94 0.11 -3.18
N ILE A 26 18.21 0.37 -4.46
CA ILE A 26 19.43 -0.02 -5.15
C ILE A 26 20.48 1.07 -4.92
N ASN A 27 21.53 0.72 -4.17
CA ASN A 27 22.65 1.61 -3.90
C ASN A 27 23.72 1.51 -5.00
N SER A 28 23.86 0.33 -5.61
CA SER A 28 24.83 0.07 -6.69
C SER A 28 24.16 -0.70 -7.83
N TRP A 29 23.91 -0.03 -8.96
CA TRP A 29 23.19 -0.58 -10.11
C TRP A 29 23.87 -1.79 -10.73
N TRP A 30 25.20 -1.76 -10.83
CA TRP A 30 26.02 -2.84 -11.39
C TRP A 30 25.99 -4.14 -10.58
N ALA A 31 25.57 -4.09 -9.31
CA ALA A 31 25.49 -5.26 -8.44
C ALA A 31 24.18 -6.03 -8.63
N VAL A 32 23.81 -6.32 -9.89
CA VAL A 32 22.54 -6.99 -10.26
C VAL A 32 22.33 -8.30 -9.51
N HIS A 33 23.39 -9.12 -9.40
CA HIS A 33 23.39 -10.38 -8.66
C HIS A 33 23.12 -10.22 -7.15
N ARG A 34 23.21 -9.00 -6.60
CA ARG A 34 22.89 -8.70 -5.20
C ARG A 34 21.46 -8.21 -5.02
N TRP A 35 20.99 -7.28 -5.84
CA TRP A 35 19.66 -6.67 -5.67
C TRP A 35 18.53 -7.45 -6.36
N LEU A 36 18.79 -8.12 -7.50
CA LEU A 36 17.75 -8.83 -8.25
C LEU A 36 17.08 -9.95 -7.43
N PRO A 37 17.82 -10.81 -6.70
CA PRO A 37 17.19 -11.84 -5.87
C PRO A 37 16.29 -11.28 -4.75
N VAL A 38 16.60 -10.08 -4.25
CA VAL A 38 15.78 -9.40 -3.23
C VAL A 38 14.47 -8.93 -3.85
N ALA A 39 14.51 -8.33 -5.05
CA ALA A 39 13.31 -7.93 -5.77
C ALA A 39 12.39 -9.14 -6.08
N LEU A 40 12.97 -10.26 -6.52
CA LEU A 40 12.21 -11.47 -6.89
C LEU A 40 11.55 -12.16 -5.70
N ALA A 41 12.07 -11.98 -4.47
CA ALA A 41 11.49 -12.57 -3.28
C ALA A 41 10.10 -11.98 -2.93
N MET A 42 9.79 -10.78 -3.42
CA MET A 42 8.56 -10.06 -3.10
C MET A 42 7.31 -10.65 -3.78
N GLY A 43 7.44 -11.11 -5.02
CA GLY A 43 6.32 -11.64 -5.82
C GLY A 43 5.55 -12.78 -5.14
N PRO A 44 6.23 -13.86 -4.67
CA PRO A 44 5.55 -14.98 -4.00
C PRO A 44 4.84 -14.60 -2.69
N MET A 45 5.34 -13.60 -1.96
CA MET A 45 4.68 -13.07 -0.74
C MET A 45 3.40 -12.32 -1.11
N ILE A 46 3.46 -11.43 -2.10
CA ILE A 46 2.28 -10.71 -2.58
C ILE A 46 1.22 -11.69 -3.10
N ALA A 47 1.62 -12.69 -3.89
CA ALA A 47 0.70 -13.70 -4.40
C ALA A 47 0.00 -14.50 -3.29
N GLU A 48 0.68 -14.73 -2.16
CA GLU A 48 0.07 -15.34 -0.97
C GLU A 48 -0.99 -14.42 -0.35
N LEU A 49 -0.64 -13.16 -0.15
CA LEU A 49 -1.54 -12.17 0.45
C LEU A 49 -2.83 -11.97 -0.37
N TYR A 50 -2.74 -12.03 -1.70
CA TYR A 50 -3.94 -11.97 -2.55
C TYR A 50 -4.79 -13.24 -2.51
N ARG A 51 -4.19 -14.42 -2.30
CA ARG A 51 -4.93 -15.69 -2.21
C ARG A 51 -5.61 -15.88 -0.86
N ASN A 52 -5.00 -15.32 0.20
CA ASN A 52 -5.37 -15.56 1.59
C ASN A 52 -5.79 -14.24 2.25
N LYS A 53 -6.97 -13.72 1.87
CA LYS A 53 -7.47 -12.41 2.34
C LYS A 53 -7.78 -12.39 3.85
N GLU A 54 -7.98 -13.54 4.47
CA GLU A 54 -8.11 -13.73 5.92
C GLU A 54 -6.85 -13.36 6.71
N LEU A 55 -5.71 -13.24 6.03
CA LEU A 55 -4.48 -12.70 6.63
C LEU A 55 -4.60 -11.20 6.94
N GLY A 56 -5.66 -10.53 6.51
CA GLY A 56 -5.94 -9.12 6.78
C GLY A 56 -5.35 -8.15 5.77
N PHE A 57 -4.75 -8.65 4.69
CA PHE A 57 -4.31 -7.86 3.55
C PHE A 57 -5.52 -7.43 2.70
N LEU A 58 -5.71 -6.13 2.55
CA LEU A 58 -6.80 -5.58 1.74
C LEU A 58 -6.37 -5.48 0.28
N ASP A 59 -5.32 -4.70 -0.01
CA ASP A 59 -4.82 -4.46 -1.37
C ASP A 59 -3.42 -3.82 -1.35
N MET A 60 -2.78 -3.70 -2.52
CA MET A 60 -1.45 -3.09 -2.70
C MET A 60 -1.31 -2.33 -4.01
N GLN A 61 -0.83 -1.09 -3.96
CA GLN A 61 -0.27 -0.42 -5.13
C GLN A 61 1.24 -0.64 -5.24
N SER A 62 1.75 -0.81 -6.46
CA SER A 62 3.18 -0.86 -6.74
C SER A 62 3.59 0.31 -7.63
N GLY A 63 4.80 0.80 -7.41
CA GLY A 63 5.45 1.81 -8.24
C GLY A 63 6.95 1.54 -8.35
N ILE A 64 7.59 2.23 -9.29
CA ILE A 64 9.04 2.22 -9.46
C ILE A 64 9.55 3.62 -9.16
N THR A 65 10.42 3.74 -8.17
CA THR A 65 11.19 4.95 -7.93
C THR A 65 12.46 4.95 -8.78
N THR A 66 13.17 6.07 -8.81
CA THR A 66 14.50 6.15 -9.45
C THR A 66 15.51 5.17 -8.87
N ARG A 67 15.27 4.58 -7.69
CA ARG A 67 16.21 3.65 -7.02
C ARG A 67 15.62 2.26 -6.74
N GLY A 68 14.45 1.93 -7.29
CA GLY A 68 13.85 0.60 -7.12
C GLY A 68 12.36 0.62 -6.79
N PRO A 69 11.76 -0.56 -6.60
CA PRO A 69 10.33 -0.71 -6.38
C PRO A 69 9.89 -0.17 -5.01
N VAL A 70 8.70 0.40 -4.98
CA VAL A 70 7.95 0.78 -3.78
C VAL A 70 6.57 0.14 -3.84
N LEU A 71 6.11 -0.36 -2.70
CA LEU A 71 4.79 -0.95 -2.52
C LEU A 71 4.08 -0.19 -1.41
N ILE A 72 2.83 0.17 -1.65
CA ILE A 72 1.92 0.74 -0.66
C ILE A 72 0.84 -0.30 -0.43
N GLN A 73 0.80 -0.89 0.75
CA GLN A 73 -0.15 -1.93 1.12
C GLN A 73 -1.18 -1.39 2.10
N TYR A 74 -2.41 -1.86 1.97
CA TYR A 74 -3.50 -1.58 2.89
C TYR A 74 -3.83 -2.85 3.67
N TRP A 75 -3.89 -2.72 4.98
CA TRP A 75 -4.13 -3.81 5.92
C TRP A 75 -5.29 -3.47 6.84
N ARG A 76 -6.04 -4.50 7.24
CA ARG A 76 -7.21 -4.36 8.12
C ARG A 76 -6.82 -3.84 9.51
N SER A 77 -5.70 -4.31 10.05
CA SER A 77 -5.18 -3.87 11.34
C SER A 77 -3.69 -4.15 11.47
N TYR A 78 -3.06 -3.58 12.49
CA TYR A 78 -1.64 -3.79 12.78
C TYR A 78 -1.37 -5.24 13.18
N GLU A 79 -2.24 -5.86 13.96
CA GLU A 79 -2.12 -7.24 14.45
C GLU A 79 -2.09 -8.23 13.28
N HIS A 80 -2.88 -7.97 12.23
CA HIS A 80 -2.87 -8.78 11.01
C HIS A 80 -1.52 -8.68 10.28
N LEU A 81 -1.03 -7.45 10.10
CA LEU A 81 0.27 -7.19 9.48
C LEU A 81 1.41 -7.83 10.28
N GLU A 82 1.44 -7.61 11.60
CA GLU A 82 2.47 -8.17 12.49
C GLU A 82 2.43 -9.69 12.48
N ARG A 83 1.24 -10.29 12.58
CA ARG A 83 1.08 -11.75 12.53
C ARG A 83 1.64 -12.32 11.23
N TYR A 84 1.35 -11.69 10.09
CA TYR A 84 1.93 -12.11 8.82
C TYR A 84 3.46 -11.96 8.80
N ALA A 85 3.98 -10.83 9.28
CA ALA A 85 5.43 -10.59 9.34
C ALA A 85 6.17 -11.59 10.23
N ARG A 86 5.56 -12.02 11.34
CA ARG A 86 6.18 -12.92 12.32
C ARG A 86 5.98 -14.40 12.05
N HIS A 87 4.92 -14.79 11.35
CA HIS A 87 4.54 -16.19 11.19
C HIS A 87 4.38 -16.64 9.73
N GLY A 88 4.38 -15.72 8.77
CA GLY A 88 4.31 -16.03 7.35
C GLY A 88 5.58 -16.76 6.89
N ALA A 89 5.47 -18.04 6.54
CA ALA A 89 6.62 -18.86 6.16
C ALA A 89 7.42 -18.27 4.98
N LYS A 90 6.72 -17.71 3.98
CA LYS A 90 7.36 -17.03 2.84
C LYS A 90 8.05 -15.74 3.26
N HIS A 91 7.42 -14.96 4.14
CA HIS A 91 8.01 -13.74 4.68
C HIS A 91 9.29 -14.05 5.48
N LEU A 92 9.23 -14.98 6.43
CA LEU A 92 10.39 -15.36 7.24
C LEU A 92 11.54 -15.90 6.40
N LYS A 93 11.25 -16.71 5.37
CA LYS A 93 12.27 -17.21 4.44
C LYS A 93 12.93 -16.05 3.68
N ALA A 94 12.13 -15.16 3.10
CA ALA A 94 12.62 -13.99 2.38
C ALA A 94 13.46 -13.07 3.27
N TRP A 95 13.01 -12.84 4.51
CA TRP A 95 13.71 -12.03 5.50
C TRP A 95 15.05 -12.63 5.92
N LYS A 96 15.09 -13.94 6.19
CA LYS A 96 16.32 -14.66 6.49
C LYS A 96 17.33 -14.60 5.34
N ASP A 97 16.86 -14.77 4.12
CA ASP A 97 17.69 -14.70 2.92
C ASP A 97 18.21 -13.28 2.65
N PHE A 98 17.38 -12.26 2.89
CA PHE A 98 17.78 -10.87 2.82
C PHE A 98 18.86 -10.54 3.86
N ASN A 99 18.63 -10.86 5.14
CA ASN A 99 19.58 -10.56 6.22
C ASN A 99 20.95 -11.18 5.98
N ARG A 100 21.01 -12.41 5.49
CA ARG A 100 22.27 -13.08 5.13
C ARG A 100 23.03 -12.32 4.03
N LYS A 101 22.31 -11.77 3.04
CA LYS A 101 22.91 -11.00 1.94
C LYS A 101 23.29 -9.58 2.36
N ALA A 102 22.44 -8.92 3.15
CA ALA A 102 22.66 -7.57 3.66
C ALA A 102 23.85 -7.51 4.64
N ALA A 103 24.04 -8.54 5.47
CA ALA A 103 25.18 -8.62 6.39
C ALA A 103 26.55 -8.58 5.67
N SER A 104 26.60 -9.02 4.41
CA SER A 104 27.83 -9.05 3.59
C SER A 104 27.90 -7.95 2.54
N SER A 105 26.92 -7.03 2.47
CA SER A 105 26.85 -6.05 1.38
C SER A 105 25.98 -4.84 1.67
N LYS A 106 26.45 -3.67 1.22
CA LYS A 106 25.71 -2.39 1.22
C LYS A 106 25.07 -2.02 -0.13
N HIS A 107 25.09 -2.92 -1.12
CA HIS A 107 24.64 -2.62 -2.50
C HIS A 107 23.13 -2.52 -2.65
N VAL A 108 22.37 -3.07 -1.72
CA VAL A 108 20.89 -3.05 -1.69
C VAL A 108 20.41 -2.83 -0.26
N GLY A 109 19.36 -2.03 -0.10
CA GLY A 109 18.65 -1.84 1.15
C GLY A 109 17.16 -2.12 0.99
N ILE A 110 16.49 -2.35 2.12
CA ILE A 110 15.04 -2.38 2.25
C ILE A 110 14.66 -1.35 3.31
N TYR A 111 13.53 -0.70 3.11
CA TYR A 111 12.89 0.14 4.12
C TYR A 111 11.42 -0.23 4.22
N HIS A 112 10.83 0.03 5.38
CA HIS A 112 9.40 0.01 5.55
C HIS A 112 8.93 1.14 6.48
N GLU A 113 7.67 1.53 6.34
CA GLU A 113 6.99 2.50 7.17
C GLU A 113 5.57 1.99 7.43
N THR A 114 5.14 1.99 8.69
CA THR A 114 3.82 1.51 9.09
C THR A 114 3.04 2.66 9.71
N TYR A 115 1.90 2.99 9.13
CA TYR A 115 1.00 4.04 9.60
C TYR A 115 -0.31 3.44 10.06
N LEU A 116 -0.65 3.64 11.33
CA LEU A 116 -1.93 3.28 11.91
C LEU A 116 -2.88 4.47 11.71
N VAL A 117 -3.97 4.24 11.00
CA VAL A 117 -4.95 5.27 10.69
C VAL A 117 -6.26 4.90 11.35
N ASP A 118 -6.66 5.69 12.35
CA ASP A 118 -7.93 5.48 13.03
C ASP A 118 -9.11 5.74 12.08
N GLU A 119 -10.28 5.22 12.46
CA GLU A 119 -11.52 5.50 11.77
C GLU A 119 -11.77 7.01 11.65
N GLY A 120 -12.22 7.44 10.47
CA GLY A 120 -12.47 8.86 10.17
C GLY A 120 -11.22 9.73 10.01
N LYS A 121 -10.00 9.17 10.16
CA LYS A 121 -8.73 9.89 9.98
C LYS A 121 -8.06 9.64 8.63
N HIS A 122 -8.85 9.28 7.61
CA HIS A 122 -8.38 9.19 6.24
C HIS A 122 -9.38 9.84 5.28
N GLU A 123 -8.88 10.52 4.26
CA GLU A 123 -9.65 10.93 3.10
C GLU A 123 -8.98 10.51 1.80
N SER A 124 -9.79 10.30 0.76
CA SER A 124 -9.29 10.04 -0.59
C SER A 124 -10.17 10.72 -1.62
N VAL A 125 -9.62 10.95 -2.81
CA VAL A 125 -10.37 11.43 -3.97
C VAL A 125 -9.78 10.83 -5.24
N TYR A 126 -10.65 10.43 -6.15
CA TYR A 126 -10.32 9.87 -7.45
C TYR A 126 -11.13 10.62 -8.51
N VAL A 127 -10.48 11.14 -9.54
CA VAL A 127 -11.13 11.90 -10.62
C VAL A 127 -10.72 11.33 -11.95
N ASN A 128 -11.70 10.90 -12.76
CA ASN A 128 -11.48 10.43 -14.14
C ASN A 128 -10.37 9.36 -14.24
N MET A 129 -10.34 8.41 -13.32
CA MET A 129 -9.29 7.40 -13.23
C MET A 129 -9.84 6.02 -12.87
N PRO A 130 -9.14 4.92 -13.21
CA PRO A 130 -9.49 3.60 -12.71
C PRO A 130 -9.44 3.53 -11.18
N LYS A 131 -10.09 2.52 -10.59
CA LYS A 131 -10.00 2.25 -9.14
C LYS A 131 -8.53 2.13 -8.72
N HIS A 132 -8.14 2.95 -7.75
CA HIS A 132 -6.76 3.08 -7.30
C HIS A 132 -6.69 3.20 -5.78
N GLY A 133 -5.50 2.96 -5.23
CA GLY A 133 -5.22 3.06 -3.79
C GLY A 133 -6.26 2.33 -2.94
N LEU A 134 -6.72 3.01 -1.88
CA LEU A 134 -7.75 2.52 -0.97
C LEU A 134 -9.09 2.25 -1.68
N GLY A 135 -9.43 3.03 -2.71
CA GLY A 135 -10.67 2.84 -3.48
C GLY A 135 -10.69 1.55 -4.29
N ARG A 136 -9.53 0.96 -4.58
CA ARG A 136 -9.47 -0.40 -5.14
C ARG A 136 -9.65 -1.46 -4.05
N ALA A 137 -9.13 -1.19 -2.86
CA ALA A 137 -9.20 -2.10 -1.71
C ALA A 137 -10.62 -2.25 -1.13
N SER A 138 -11.37 -1.14 -1.04
CA SER A 138 -12.69 -1.10 -0.41
C SER A 138 -13.83 -0.72 -1.36
N GLY A 139 -13.53 -0.43 -2.63
CA GLY A 139 -14.50 0.13 -3.57
C GLY A 139 -14.57 1.65 -3.51
N ILE A 140 -15.38 2.22 -4.40
CA ILE A 140 -15.54 3.67 -4.54
C ILE A 140 -17.01 4.07 -4.49
N VAL A 141 -17.28 5.27 -3.99
CA VAL A 141 -18.61 5.92 -3.97
C VAL A 141 -18.50 7.36 -4.50
N PRO A 142 -19.58 7.92 -5.07
CA PRO A 142 -19.58 9.31 -5.52
C PRO A 142 -19.17 10.27 -4.39
N ALA A 143 -18.28 11.21 -4.70
CA ALA A 143 -17.82 12.23 -3.77
C ALA A 143 -18.72 13.47 -3.83
N THR A 144 -19.99 13.30 -3.50
CA THR A 144 -21.04 14.34 -3.49
C THR A 144 -21.58 14.56 -2.07
N GLY A 145 -22.30 15.67 -1.85
CA GLY A 145 -22.90 16.01 -0.54
C GLY A 145 -21.85 16.09 0.57
N ARG A 146 -22.02 15.32 1.66
CA ARG A 146 -21.02 15.25 2.75
C ARG A 146 -19.65 14.71 2.33
N ARG A 147 -19.51 14.16 1.12
CA ARG A 147 -18.24 13.63 0.59
C ARG A 147 -17.56 14.56 -0.40
N GLU A 148 -18.10 15.74 -0.65
CA GLU A 148 -17.61 16.68 -1.67
C GLU A 148 -16.22 17.25 -1.33
N THR A 149 -16.07 17.73 -0.10
CA THR A 149 -14.83 18.35 0.38
C THR A 149 -13.99 17.38 1.23
N ALA A 150 -12.68 17.62 1.29
CA ALA A 150 -11.79 16.83 2.14
C ALA A 150 -12.18 16.93 3.63
N ARG A 151 -12.46 18.14 4.11
CA ARG A 151 -12.84 18.38 5.51
C ARG A 151 -14.12 17.65 5.91
N ARG A 152 -15.15 17.63 5.04
CA ARG A 152 -16.41 16.93 5.32
C ARG A 152 -16.27 15.41 5.30
N ARG A 153 -15.38 14.86 4.44
CA ARG A 153 -15.03 13.44 4.48
C ARG A 153 -14.34 13.02 5.79
N LEU A 154 -13.64 13.94 6.45
CA LEU A 154 -13.01 13.74 7.77
C LEU A 154 -13.95 14.09 8.94
N GLY A 155 -15.25 14.31 8.69
CA GLY A 155 -16.25 14.59 9.73
C GLY A 155 -16.31 16.04 10.22
N GLY A 156 -15.58 16.97 9.58
CA GLY A 156 -15.72 18.41 9.85
C GLY A 156 -16.74 19.09 8.93
N GLU A 157 -16.88 20.41 9.04
CA GLU A 157 -17.71 21.22 8.14
C GLU A 157 -16.86 22.29 7.45
N ASN A 158 -17.14 22.54 6.17
CA ASN A 158 -16.61 23.66 5.38
C ASN A 158 -17.42 23.83 4.08
N GLU A 159 -17.22 24.97 3.41
CA GLU A 159 -17.74 25.21 2.06
C GLU A 159 -16.84 24.57 0.98
N PRO A 160 -17.39 24.24 -0.21
CA PRO A 160 -16.61 23.82 -1.37
C PRO A 160 -15.59 24.89 -1.79
N ALA A 161 -14.43 24.46 -2.26
CA ALA A 161 -13.39 25.38 -2.74
C ALA A 161 -13.76 26.09 -4.05
N VAL A 162 -14.73 25.54 -4.78
CA VAL A 162 -15.31 26.12 -6.00
C VAL A 162 -16.82 26.00 -5.83
N ALA A 163 -17.52 27.13 -5.79
CA ALA A 163 -18.97 27.14 -5.86
C ALA A 163 -19.40 26.72 -7.27
N GLU A 164 -20.45 25.88 -7.37
CA GLU A 164 -21.08 25.52 -8.65
C GLU A 164 -21.62 26.74 -9.40
#